data_AF-A0A919J446-F1
#
_entry.id   AF-A0A919J446-F1
#
_cell.length_a   1.000
_cell.length_b   1.000
_cell.length_c   1.000
_cell.angle_alpha   90.00
_cell.angle_beta   90.00
_cell.angle_gamma   90.00
#
_symmetry.space_group_name_H-M   'P 1'
#
loop_
_entity.id
_entity.type
_entity.pdbx_description
1 polymer ?
#
loop_
_entity_poly.entity_id
_entity_poly.type
_entity_poly.pdbx_seq_one_letter_code
_entity_poly.pdbx_strand_id
1 'polypeptide(L)'
;MTTTTVREMPVRADTWRPTDPIMEGLIRRCIADAEAGEARDGVREYMAGALILAVLFVVMLVVGVPAGVAILVPLVLFGAGALYMVLASKPAPVDRRKALEVIGGPGNLPAGYLVHPGAWAAGMREHVAAVPQSQLKAAVEMARTFPGSVNDLLGFTGTIAAQLPVRHHLSPEDVAHRARDIYHIGSPIINDFNTKYPKAEPATGKKKKK
;
A
#
# COMPACT_ATOMS: atom_id res chain seq x y z
N MET A 1 -11.48 -11.51 20.14
CA MET A 1 -10.94 -12.19 18.95
C MET A 1 -11.64 -11.63 17.73
N THR A 2 -11.04 -10.66 17.06
CA THR A 2 -11.60 -10.07 15.83
C THR A 2 -11.18 -10.94 14.65
N THR A 3 -12.10 -11.77 14.17
CA THR A 3 -11.99 -12.44 12.87
C THR A 3 -11.79 -11.37 11.81
N THR A 4 -10.56 -11.21 11.34
CA THR A 4 -10.25 -10.33 10.20
C THR A 4 -10.84 -11.02 8.97
N THR A 5 -12.10 -10.70 8.64
CA THR A 5 -12.72 -11.14 7.41
C THR A 5 -11.89 -10.59 6.26
N VAL A 6 -11.19 -11.48 5.56
CA VAL A 6 -10.39 -11.13 4.39
C VAL A 6 -11.36 -10.62 3.33
N ARG A 7 -11.43 -9.30 3.17
CA ARG A 7 -12.35 -8.69 2.22
C ARG A 7 -11.89 -9.00 0.79
N GLU A 8 -12.75 -9.67 0.04
CA GLU A 8 -12.50 -9.98 -1.36
C GLU A 8 -12.48 -8.70 -2.19
N MET A 9 -11.68 -8.72 -3.26
CA MET A 9 -11.59 -7.61 -4.19
C MET A 9 -12.93 -7.45 -4.91
N PRO A 10 -13.54 -6.26 -4.90
CA PRO A 10 -14.76 -6.05 -5.66
C PRO A 10 -14.45 -6.08 -7.16
N VAL A 11 -15.16 -6.95 -7.88
CA VAL A 11 -15.09 -7.05 -9.34
C VAL A 11 -16.28 -6.28 -9.92
N ARG A 12 -16.02 -5.37 -10.86
CA ARG A 12 -17.09 -4.68 -11.60
C ARG A 12 -17.84 -5.65 -12.50
N ALA A 13 -19.12 -5.39 -12.73
CA ALA A 13 -19.94 -6.18 -13.67
C ALA A 13 -19.35 -6.22 -15.09
N ASP A 14 -18.67 -5.14 -15.52
CA ASP A 14 -18.04 -5.03 -16.83
C ASP A 14 -16.59 -5.58 -16.88
N THR A 15 -16.08 -6.13 -15.78
CA THR A 15 -14.68 -6.61 -15.62
C THR A 15 -13.60 -5.59 -15.94
N TRP A 16 -13.96 -4.32 -16.06
CA TRP A 16 -13.01 -3.26 -16.41
C TRP A 16 -12.00 -3.03 -15.29
N ARG A 17 -10.77 -2.73 -15.69
CA ARG A 17 -9.65 -2.36 -14.81
C ARG A 17 -8.80 -1.27 -15.47
N PRO A 18 -8.23 -0.34 -14.69
CA PRO A 18 -7.25 0.58 -15.23
C PRO A 18 -6.00 -0.20 -15.70
N THR A 19 -5.46 0.19 -16.85
CA THR A 19 -4.21 -0.33 -17.41
C THR A 19 -3.38 0.86 -17.84
N ASP A 20 -2.52 1.34 -16.93
CA ASP A 20 -1.54 2.39 -17.22
C ASP A 20 -0.15 1.83 -16.91
N PRO A 21 0.74 1.72 -17.91
CA PRO A 21 2.10 1.21 -17.73
C PRO A 21 2.90 1.93 -16.63
N ILE A 22 2.69 3.24 -16.46
CA ILE A 22 3.43 4.05 -15.48
C ILE A 22 3.03 3.66 -14.07
N MET A 23 1.72 3.63 -13.81
CA MET A 23 1.18 3.27 -12.51
C MET A 23 1.40 1.80 -12.18
N GLU A 24 1.31 0.90 -13.16
CA GLU A 24 1.69 -0.50 -12.97
C GLU A 24 3.16 -0.65 -12.59
N GLY A 25 4.06 0.08 -13.27
CA GLY A 25 5.48 0.11 -12.94
C GLY A 25 5.72 0.64 -11.53
N LEU A 26 5.03 1.72 -11.15
CA LEU A 26 5.13 2.32 -9.81
C LEU A 26 4.66 1.35 -8.72
N ILE A 27 3.47 0.75 -8.89
CA ILE A 27 2.93 -0.23 -7.92
C ILE A 27 3.87 -1.42 -7.80
N ARG A 28 4.35 -1.98 -8.91
CA ARG A 28 5.31 -3.09 -8.89
C ARG A 28 6.60 -2.70 -8.17
N ARG A 29 7.11 -1.49 -8.39
CA ARG A 29 8.31 -1.00 -7.73
C ARG A 29 8.10 -0.84 -6.23
N CYS A 30 6.98 -0.26 -5.81
CA CYS A 30 6.62 -0.14 -4.40
C CYS A 30 6.51 -1.50 -3.71
N ILE A 31 5.92 -2.49 -4.37
CA ILE A 31 5.86 -3.87 -3.86
C ILE A 31 7.26 -4.46 -3.74
N ALA A 32 8.10 -4.31 -4.76
CA ALA A 32 9.47 -4.83 -4.75
C ALA A 32 10.34 -4.14 -3.68
N ASP A 33 10.19 -2.84 -3.47
CA ASP A 33 10.91 -2.09 -2.44
C ASP A 33 10.44 -2.47 -1.03
N ALA A 34 9.14 -2.76 -0.84
CA ALA A 34 8.63 -3.31 0.42
C ALA A 34 9.17 -4.72 0.70
N GLU A 35 9.32 -5.54 -0.34
CA GLU A 35 9.96 -6.87 -0.24
C GLU A 35 11.46 -6.77 0.07
N ALA A 36 12.15 -5.77 -0.48
CA ALA A 36 13.57 -5.54 -0.25
C ALA A 36 13.89 -4.84 1.09
N GLY A 37 12.95 -4.04 1.62
CA GLY A 37 13.10 -3.35 2.91
C GLY A 37 13.29 -4.31 4.09
N GLU A 38 12.52 -5.40 4.14
CA GLU A 38 12.63 -6.45 5.16
C GLU A 38 13.95 -7.23 5.04
N ALA A 39 14.46 -7.43 3.81
CA ALA A 39 15.78 -8.03 3.61
C ALA A 39 16.92 -7.17 4.20
N ARG A 40 16.70 -5.84 4.34
CA ARG A 40 17.64 -4.94 5.03
C ARG A 40 17.55 -5.03 6.54
N ASP A 41 16.38 -5.35 7.11
CA ASP A 41 16.28 -5.57 8.55
C ASP A 41 17.13 -6.77 8.96
N GLY A 42 17.10 -7.86 8.17
CA GLY A 42 18.01 -9.02 8.31
C GLY A 42 19.49 -8.65 8.52
N VAL A 43 19.97 -7.59 7.86
CA VAL A 43 21.37 -7.13 7.96
C VAL A 43 21.70 -6.64 9.37
N ARG A 44 20.75 -6.08 10.11
CA ARG A 44 20.96 -5.64 11.50
C ARG A 44 21.16 -6.83 12.43
N GLU A 45 20.38 -7.90 12.27
CA GLU A 45 20.60 -9.11 13.08
C GLU A 45 21.94 -9.78 12.73
N TYR A 46 22.34 -9.80 11.46
CA TYR A 46 23.67 -10.31 11.06
C TYR A 46 24.81 -9.49 11.67
N MET A 47 24.71 -8.16 11.72
CA MET A 47 25.72 -7.29 12.32
C MET A 47 25.81 -7.47 13.83
N ALA A 48 24.68 -7.62 14.51
CA ALA A 48 24.66 -7.93 15.95
C ALA A 48 25.28 -9.30 16.25
N GLY A 49 24.97 -10.32 15.45
CA GLY A 49 25.56 -11.65 15.57
C GLY A 49 27.07 -11.65 15.33
N ALA A 50 27.55 -10.91 14.32
CA ALA A 50 28.98 -10.77 14.04
C ALA A 50 29.73 -10.08 15.19
N LEU A 51 29.13 -9.05 15.82
CA LEU A 51 29.72 -8.37 16.97
C LEU A 51 29.87 -9.32 18.18
N ILE A 52 28.86 -10.14 18.47
CA ILE A 52 28.90 -11.11 19.57
C ILE A 52 30.02 -12.15 19.35
N LEU A 53 30.19 -12.63 18.12
CA LEU A 53 31.26 -13.57 17.76
C LEU A 53 32.65 -12.93 17.85
N ALA A 54 32.77 -11.64 17.51
CA ALA A 54 34.02 -10.90 17.69
C ALA A 54 34.38 -10.74 19.18
N VAL A 55 33.40 -10.47 20.05
CA VAL A 55 33.62 -10.42 21.51
C VAL A 55 34.02 -11.79 22.03
N LEU A 56 33.35 -12.86 21.60
CA LEU A 56 33.70 -14.23 21.98
C LEU A 56 35.13 -14.60 21.60
N PHE A 57 35.56 -14.23 20.39
CA PHE A 57 36.94 -14.40 19.92
C PHE A 57 37.95 -13.73 20.85
N VAL A 58 37.71 -12.46 21.21
CA VAL A 58 38.60 -11.71 22.11
C VAL A 58 38.65 -12.34 23.51
N VAL A 59 37.51 -12.73 24.07
CA VAL A 59 37.44 -13.38 25.39
C VAL A 59 38.21 -14.70 25.39
N MET A 60 38.10 -15.52 24.34
CA MET A 60 38.85 -16.77 24.23
C MET A 60 40.36 -16.53 24.22
N LEU A 61 40.83 -15.52 23.49
CA LEU A 61 42.26 -15.17 23.50
C LEU A 61 42.73 -14.68 24.87
N VAL A 62 41.92 -13.88 25.58
CA VAL A 62 42.26 -13.37 26.92
C VAL A 62 42.35 -14.50 27.96
N VAL A 63 41.53 -15.55 27.84
CA VAL A 63 41.54 -16.71 28.75
C VAL A 63 42.64 -17.72 28.38
N GLY A 64 43.45 -17.44 27.35
CA GLY A 64 44.59 -18.28 26.96
C GLY A 64 44.21 -19.49 26.09
N VAL A 65 43.05 -19.46 25.45
CA VAL A 65 42.65 -20.49 24.48
C VAL A 65 43.60 -20.45 23.27
N PRO A 66 44.05 -21.60 22.74
CA PRO A 66 44.90 -21.65 21.55
C PRO A 66 44.27 -20.88 20.38
N ALA A 67 45.06 -20.06 19.69
CA ALA A 67 44.58 -19.18 18.62
C ALA A 67 43.76 -19.93 17.54
N GLY A 68 44.17 -21.16 17.20
CA GLY A 68 43.41 -22.01 16.26
C GLY A 68 42.00 -22.32 16.75
N VAL A 69 41.84 -22.64 18.04
CA VAL A 69 40.53 -22.91 18.66
C VAL A 69 39.71 -21.62 18.77
N ALA A 70 40.36 -20.51 19.14
CA ALA A 70 39.72 -19.20 19.23
C ALA A 70 39.16 -18.74 17.88
N ILE A 71 39.80 -19.07 16.75
CA ILE A 71 39.28 -18.78 15.39
C ILE A 71 38.19 -19.78 14.99
N LEU A 72 38.41 -21.06 15.22
CA LEU A 72 37.59 -22.13 14.68
C LEU A 72 36.20 -22.16 15.34
N VAL A 73 36.10 -21.87 16.63
CA VAL A 73 34.82 -21.88 17.35
C VAL A 73 33.85 -20.79 16.84
N PRO A 74 34.21 -19.50 16.76
CA PRO A 74 33.35 -18.47 16.19
C PRO A 74 33.04 -18.70 14.71
N LEU A 75 33.99 -19.24 13.93
CA LEU A 75 33.77 -19.55 12.52
C LEU A 75 32.70 -20.64 12.34
N VAL A 76 32.79 -21.72 13.13
CA VAL A 76 31.79 -22.79 13.10
C VAL A 76 30.44 -22.30 13.62
N LEU A 77 30.41 -21.49 14.68
CA LEU A 77 29.19 -20.86 15.18
C LEU A 77 28.54 -19.93 14.15
N PHE A 78 29.33 -19.15 13.42
CA PHE A 78 28.83 -18.30 12.34
C PHE A 78 28.23 -19.14 11.21
N GLY A 79 28.95 -20.16 10.75
CA GLY A 79 28.48 -21.05 9.69
C GLY A 79 27.22 -21.82 10.08
N ALA A 80 27.19 -22.39 11.29
CA ALA A 80 26.02 -23.09 11.82
C ALA A 80 24.84 -22.14 12.03
N GLY A 81 25.08 -20.93 12.55
CA GLY A 81 24.07 -19.90 12.73
C GLY A 81 23.48 -19.41 11.40
N ALA A 82 24.32 -19.21 10.38
CA ALA A 82 23.88 -18.83 9.04
C ALA A 82 23.07 -19.96 8.38
N LEU A 83 23.53 -21.22 8.48
CA LEU A 83 22.80 -22.36 7.95
C LEU A 83 21.46 -22.56 8.66
N TYR A 84 21.44 -22.40 9.99
CA TYR A 84 20.20 -22.43 10.77
C TYR A 84 19.25 -21.31 10.37
N MET A 85 19.74 -20.08 10.20
CA MET A 85 18.94 -18.95 9.71
C MET A 85 18.33 -19.24 8.34
N VAL A 86 19.08 -19.82 7.39
CA VAL A 86 18.56 -20.17 6.07
C VAL A 86 17.50 -21.29 6.13
N LEU A 87 17.67 -22.27 7.02
CA LEU A 87 16.72 -23.37 7.19
C LEU A 87 15.48 -22.96 7.98
N ALA A 88 15.63 -22.08 8.96
CA ALA A 88 14.58 -21.63 9.87
C ALA A 88 13.91 -20.32 9.43
N SER A 89 14.46 -19.62 8.43
CA SER A 89 13.85 -18.44 7.85
C SER A 89 12.53 -18.83 7.22
N LYS A 90 11.44 -18.64 7.95
CA LYS A 90 10.13 -18.47 7.35
C LYS A 90 10.22 -17.18 6.53
N PRO A 91 9.66 -17.14 5.30
CA PRO A 91 9.55 -15.88 4.58
C PRO A 91 8.91 -14.87 5.53
N ALA A 92 9.65 -13.82 5.89
CA ALA A 92 9.13 -12.76 6.73
C ALA A 92 7.80 -12.31 6.12
N PRO A 93 6.74 -12.12 6.93
CA PRO A 93 5.47 -11.70 6.39
C PRO A 93 5.67 -10.32 5.77
N VAL A 94 5.89 -10.30 4.44
CA VAL A 94 6.03 -9.07 3.67
C VAL A 94 4.77 -8.26 3.97
N ASP A 95 4.91 -7.12 4.65
CA ASP A 95 3.80 -6.22 4.91
C ASP A 95 3.51 -5.42 3.64
N ARG A 96 3.17 -6.14 2.55
CA ARG A 96 2.74 -5.58 1.26
C ARG A 96 1.61 -4.57 1.43
N ARG A 97 0.90 -4.62 2.57
CA ARG A 97 -0.17 -3.71 2.97
C ARG A 97 0.29 -2.26 3.12
N LYS A 98 1.59 -2.03 3.36
CA LYS A 98 2.20 -0.70 3.48
C LYS A 98 3.01 -0.29 2.26
N ALA A 99 3.08 -1.12 1.22
CA ALA A 99 3.90 -0.85 0.04
C ALA A 99 3.54 0.49 -0.61
N LEU A 100 2.25 0.85 -0.61
CA LEU A 100 1.77 2.10 -1.20
C LEU A 100 1.96 3.34 -0.30
N GLU A 101 2.36 3.20 0.97
CA GLU A 101 2.59 4.36 1.86
C GLU A 101 3.67 5.30 1.31
N VAL A 102 4.67 4.75 0.62
CA VAL A 102 5.78 5.51 0.00
C VAL A 102 5.29 6.53 -1.03
N ILE A 103 4.15 6.27 -1.68
CA ILE A 103 3.53 7.17 -2.67
C ILE A 103 2.34 7.96 -2.08
N GLY A 104 2.25 8.04 -0.76
CA GLY A 104 1.17 8.74 -0.04
C GLY A 104 -0.02 7.86 0.33
N GLY A 105 0.09 6.54 0.14
CA GLY A 105 -0.90 5.56 0.55
C GLY A 105 -1.85 5.12 -0.56
N PRO A 106 -2.58 4.01 -0.35
CA PRO A 106 -3.51 3.46 -1.34
C PRO A 106 -4.63 4.44 -1.72
N GLY A 107 -5.08 5.27 -0.78
CA GLY A 107 -6.13 6.26 -1.01
C GLY A 107 -5.80 7.37 -2.01
N ASN A 108 -4.51 7.64 -2.26
CA ASN A 108 -4.05 8.66 -3.21
C ASN A 108 -3.95 8.17 -4.65
N LEU A 109 -4.12 6.86 -4.89
CA LEU A 109 -4.19 6.33 -6.24
C LEU A 109 -5.43 6.88 -6.97
N PRO A 110 -5.40 7.00 -8.30
CA PRO A 110 -6.58 7.36 -9.07
C PRO A 110 -7.75 6.40 -8.76
N ALA A 111 -8.97 6.93 -8.74
CA ALA A 111 -10.18 6.20 -8.33
C ALA A 111 -10.34 4.82 -9.00
N GLY A 112 -9.95 4.70 -10.28
CA GLY A 112 -9.94 3.44 -11.02
C GLY A 112 -9.12 2.31 -10.38
N TYR A 113 -8.08 2.63 -9.61
CA TYR A 113 -7.21 1.64 -8.97
C TYR A 113 -7.85 0.93 -7.77
N LEU A 114 -9.04 1.36 -7.35
CA LEU A 114 -9.85 0.65 -6.36
C LEU A 114 -10.12 -0.81 -6.76
N VAL A 115 -10.23 -1.08 -8.07
CA VAL A 115 -10.49 -2.42 -8.64
C VAL A 115 -9.24 -3.09 -9.21
N HIS A 116 -8.06 -2.48 -9.03
CA HIS A 116 -6.81 -2.98 -9.61
C HIS A 116 -6.17 -4.04 -8.69
N PRO A 117 -5.88 -5.26 -9.19
CA PRO A 117 -5.41 -6.38 -8.36
C PRO A 117 -4.07 -6.09 -7.69
N GLY A 118 -3.16 -5.41 -8.39
CA GLY A 118 -1.87 -5.02 -7.82
C GLY A 118 -2.01 -4.01 -6.68
N ALA A 119 -2.97 -3.07 -6.79
CA ALA A 119 -3.22 -2.10 -5.71
C ALA A 119 -3.93 -2.78 -4.52
N TRP A 120 -4.81 -3.74 -4.80
CA TRP A 120 -5.47 -4.57 -3.79
C TRP A 120 -4.49 -5.39 -2.96
N ALA A 121 -3.51 -6.01 -3.60
CA ALA A 121 -2.44 -6.75 -2.93
C ALA A 121 -1.46 -5.84 -2.17
N ALA A 122 -1.35 -4.57 -2.57
CA ALA A 122 -0.39 -3.60 -2.03
C ALA A 122 -0.97 -2.66 -0.94
N GLY A 123 -2.12 -3.00 -0.35
CA GLY A 123 -2.69 -2.27 0.80
C GLY A 123 -4.07 -1.66 0.61
N MET A 124 -4.63 -1.67 -0.61
CA MET A 124 -5.97 -1.12 -0.84
C MET A 124 -7.05 -1.88 -0.06
N ARG A 125 -6.89 -3.20 0.12
CA ARG A 125 -7.84 -4.02 0.89
C ARG A 125 -7.97 -3.54 2.33
N GLU A 126 -6.85 -3.24 2.96
CA GLU A 126 -6.77 -2.76 4.33
C GLU A 126 -7.32 -1.33 4.43
N HIS A 127 -7.03 -0.49 3.43
CA HIS A 127 -7.55 0.87 3.33
C HIS A 127 -9.08 0.93 3.32
N VAL A 128 -9.72 0.03 2.57
CA VAL A 128 -11.18 0.01 2.46
C VAL A 128 -11.87 -0.91 3.47
N ALA A 129 -11.13 -1.50 4.40
CA ALA A 129 -11.68 -2.48 5.36
C ALA A 129 -12.85 -1.90 6.18
N ALA A 130 -12.76 -0.63 6.58
CA ALA A 130 -13.78 0.07 7.36
C ALA A 130 -14.97 0.60 6.54
N VAL A 131 -14.89 0.58 5.20
CA VAL A 131 -15.93 1.17 4.34
C VAL A 131 -17.13 0.21 4.23
N PRO A 132 -18.38 0.66 4.44
CA PRO A 132 -19.58 -0.17 4.23
C PRO A 132 -19.62 -0.82 2.84
N GLN A 133 -20.12 -2.06 2.76
CA GLN A 133 -20.13 -2.82 1.49
C GLN A 133 -20.98 -2.16 0.40
N SER A 134 -22.08 -1.51 0.76
CA SER A 134 -22.92 -0.74 -0.17
C SER A 134 -22.16 0.44 -0.78
N GLN A 135 -21.43 1.19 0.04
CA GLN A 135 -20.61 2.32 -0.42
C GLN A 135 -19.46 1.85 -1.30
N LEU A 136 -18.78 0.76 -0.92
CA LEU A 136 -17.69 0.22 -1.72
C LEU A 136 -18.18 -0.27 -3.09
N LYS A 137 -19.33 -0.95 -3.16
CA LYS A 137 -19.92 -1.38 -4.44
C LYS A 137 -20.27 -0.19 -5.33
N ALA A 138 -20.88 0.86 -4.77
CA ALA A 138 -21.19 2.07 -5.52
C ALA A 138 -19.92 2.79 -6.02
N ALA A 139 -18.89 2.88 -5.18
CA ALA A 139 -17.60 3.44 -5.55
C ALA A 139 -16.97 2.66 -6.71
N VAL A 140 -16.99 1.33 -6.65
CA VAL A 140 -16.48 0.43 -7.68
C VAL A 140 -17.19 0.64 -9.03
N GLU A 141 -18.51 0.82 -9.02
CA GLU A 141 -19.26 1.12 -10.25
C GLU A 141 -18.85 2.46 -10.88
N MET A 142 -18.52 3.45 -10.04
CA MET A 142 -18.11 4.79 -10.48
C MET A 142 -16.62 4.96 -10.75
N ALA A 143 -15.79 3.98 -10.39
CA ALA A 143 -14.33 4.08 -10.41
C ALA A 143 -13.74 4.44 -11.78
N ARG A 144 -14.43 4.06 -12.88
CA ARG A 144 -14.01 4.39 -14.25
C ARG A 144 -14.23 5.84 -14.62
N THR A 145 -15.31 6.44 -14.14
CA THR A 145 -15.77 7.77 -14.57
C THR A 145 -15.42 8.87 -13.59
N PHE A 146 -15.12 8.52 -12.33
CA PHE A 146 -14.87 9.51 -11.28
C PHE A 146 -13.49 10.16 -11.45
N PRO A 147 -13.41 11.50 -11.63
CA PRO A 147 -12.16 12.21 -11.70
C PRO A 147 -11.66 12.47 -10.29
N GLY A 148 -10.64 11.74 -9.84
CA GLY A 148 -10.04 11.96 -8.53
C GLY A 148 -9.30 10.76 -7.97
N SER A 149 -8.95 10.86 -6.71
CA SER A 149 -8.33 9.77 -5.96
C SER A 149 -9.37 8.78 -5.43
N VAL A 150 -8.91 7.62 -4.95
CA VAL A 150 -9.77 6.65 -4.26
C VAL A 150 -10.38 7.28 -3.00
N ASN A 151 -9.64 8.09 -2.25
CA ASN A 151 -10.18 8.79 -1.08
C ASN A 151 -11.33 9.74 -1.44
N ASP A 152 -11.18 10.49 -2.53
CA ASP A 152 -12.23 11.41 -2.99
C ASP A 152 -13.49 10.66 -3.39
N LEU A 153 -13.33 9.53 -4.08
CA LEU A 153 -14.44 8.67 -4.49
C LEU A 153 -15.16 8.04 -3.29
N LEU A 154 -14.41 7.54 -2.31
CA LEU A 154 -14.98 6.97 -1.08
C LEU A 154 -15.66 8.05 -0.22
N GLY A 155 -15.07 9.24 -0.14
CA GLY A 155 -15.68 10.39 0.54
C GLY A 155 -16.99 10.84 -0.13
N PHE A 156 -17.00 10.91 -1.46
CA PHE A 156 -18.17 11.26 -2.26
C PHE A 156 -19.30 10.26 -2.07
N THR A 157 -19.02 8.97 -2.25
CA THR A 157 -20.02 7.90 -2.06
C THR A 157 -20.50 7.78 -0.62
N GLY A 158 -19.62 8.02 0.36
CA GLY A 158 -19.97 8.11 1.78
C GLY A 158 -20.93 9.26 2.08
N THR A 159 -20.68 10.44 1.50
CA THR A 159 -21.56 11.61 1.67
C THR A 159 -22.93 11.38 1.05
N ILE A 160 -22.99 10.74 -0.12
CA ILE A 160 -24.27 10.41 -0.76
C ILE A 160 -25.06 9.39 0.04
N ALA A 161 -24.39 8.35 0.55
CA ALA A 161 -25.03 7.37 1.41
C ALA A 161 -25.60 8.02 2.69
N ALA A 162 -24.93 9.04 3.23
CA ALA A 162 -25.42 9.80 4.40
C ALA A 162 -26.61 10.72 4.10
N GLN A 163 -26.77 11.17 2.85
CA GLN A 163 -27.86 12.06 2.42
C GLN A 163 -29.14 11.32 2.02
N LEU A 164 -29.04 10.01 1.74
CA LEU A 164 -30.20 9.20 1.43
C LEU A 164 -31.02 8.94 2.71
N PRO A 165 -32.35 9.11 2.69
CA PRO A 165 -33.18 8.88 3.87
C PRO A 165 -32.98 7.43 4.33
N VAL A 166 -32.75 7.25 5.64
CA VAL A 166 -32.59 5.94 6.28
C VAL A 166 -33.94 5.20 6.29
N ARG A 167 -34.44 4.84 5.11
CA ARG A 167 -35.45 3.79 4.98
C ARG A 167 -34.69 2.47 5.02
N HIS A 168 -35.21 1.51 5.77
CA HIS A 168 -34.57 0.24 6.03
C HIS A 168 -33.97 -0.36 4.74
N HIS A 169 -32.64 -0.56 4.78
CA HIS A 169 -31.80 -1.13 3.73
C HIS A 169 -31.55 -0.21 2.51
N LEU A 170 -30.61 0.73 2.63
CA LEU A 170 -30.02 1.36 1.45
C LEU A 170 -29.39 0.27 0.56
N SER A 171 -29.97 0.06 -0.61
CA SER A 171 -29.39 -0.83 -1.62
C SER A 171 -28.09 -0.22 -2.15
N PRO A 172 -27.06 -1.03 -2.45
CA PRO A 172 -25.90 -0.57 -3.21
C PRO A 172 -26.29 0.11 -4.54
N GLU A 173 -27.40 -0.32 -5.14
CA GLU A 173 -27.92 0.24 -6.39
C GLU A 173 -28.47 1.65 -6.20
N ASP A 174 -29.14 1.93 -5.08
CA ASP A 174 -29.69 3.27 -4.78
C ASP A 174 -28.57 4.30 -4.62
N VAL A 175 -27.50 3.90 -3.91
CA VAL A 175 -26.30 4.74 -3.74
C VAL A 175 -25.62 4.96 -5.08
N ALA A 176 -25.42 3.89 -5.87
CA ALA A 176 -24.78 3.98 -7.17
C ALA A 176 -25.58 4.81 -8.19
N HIS A 177 -26.91 4.69 -8.17
CA HIS A 177 -27.81 5.46 -9.03
C HIS A 177 -27.75 6.94 -8.63
N ARG A 178 -27.94 7.25 -7.35
CA ARG A 178 -27.92 8.64 -6.88
C ARG A 178 -26.56 9.31 -7.10
N ALA A 179 -25.48 8.56 -6.90
CA ALA A 179 -24.13 9.05 -7.12
C ALA A 179 -23.85 9.33 -8.60
N ARG A 180 -24.33 8.47 -9.50
CA ARG A 180 -24.30 8.72 -10.94
C ARG A 180 -25.12 9.93 -11.33
N ASP A 181 -26.34 10.08 -10.81
CA ASP A 181 -27.20 11.23 -11.12
C ASP A 181 -26.53 12.55 -10.71
N ILE A 182 -26.02 12.61 -9.48
CA ILE A 182 -25.33 13.80 -8.97
C ILE A 182 -24.07 14.09 -9.78
N TYR A 183 -23.31 13.06 -10.16
CA TYR A 183 -22.14 13.23 -11.01
C TYR A 183 -22.51 13.72 -12.42
N HIS A 184 -23.54 13.16 -13.05
CA HIS A 184 -23.98 13.58 -14.38
C HIS A 184 -24.54 15.01 -14.39
N ILE A 185 -25.21 15.42 -13.31
CA ILE A 185 -25.67 16.81 -13.14
C ILE A 185 -24.51 17.75 -12.82
N GLY A 186 -23.59 17.34 -11.95
CA GLY A 186 -22.48 18.18 -11.48
C GLY A 186 -21.30 18.28 -12.43
N SER A 187 -21.00 17.23 -13.21
CA SER A 187 -19.84 17.17 -14.11
C SER A 187 -19.87 18.27 -15.19
N PRO A 188 -20.99 18.54 -15.89
CA PRO A 188 -21.09 19.66 -16.82
C PRO A 188 -20.83 21.01 -16.15
N ILE A 189 -21.35 21.22 -14.93
CA ILE A 189 -21.19 22.46 -14.17
C ILE A 189 -19.71 22.66 -13.78
N ILE A 190 -19.04 21.59 -13.34
CA ILE A 190 -17.63 21.63 -12.96
C ILE A 190 -16.75 21.85 -14.20
N ASN A 191 -17.08 21.20 -15.33
CA ASN A 191 -16.35 21.39 -16.58
C ASN A 191 -16.53 22.81 -17.12
N ASP A 192 -17.74 23.36 -17.07
CA ASP A 192 -18.01 24.75 -17.45
C ASP A 192 -17.26 25.72 -16.53
N PHE A 193 -17.26 25.47 -15.22
CA PHE A 193 -16.51 26.26 -14.25
C PHE A 193 -14.99 26.21 -14.50
N ASN A 194 -14.42 25.02 -14.71
CA ASN A 194 -12.98 24.86 -14.98
C ASN A 194 -12.57 25.46 -16.34
N THR A 195 -13.47 25.44 -17.32
CA THR A 195 -13.26 26.10 -18.62
C THR A 195 -13.26 27.62 -18.45
N LYS A 196 -14.18 28.14 -17.63
CA LYS A 196 -14.31 29.58 -17.35
C LYS A 196 -13.23 30.12 -16.42
N TYR A 197 -12.72 29.28 -15.52
CA TYR A 197 -11.69 29.60 -14.53
C TYR A 197 -10.62 28.51 -14.52
N PRO A 198 -9.72 28.48 -15.53
CA PRO A 198 -8.64 27.51 -15.55
C PRO A 198 -7.76 27.67 -14.31
N LYS A 199 -7.35 26.56 -13.69
CA LYS A 199 -6.43 26.57 -12.56
C LYS A 199 -5.17 27.36 -12.95
N ALA A 200 -4.83 28.36 -12.14
CA ALA A 200 -3.61 29.14 -12.32
C ALA A 200 -2.42 28.18 -12.40
N GLU A 201 -1.59 28.33 -13.45
CA GLU A 201 -0.39 27.53 -13.61
C GLU A 201 0.47 27.63 -12.34
N PRO A 202 1.04 26.51 -11.85
CA PRO A 202 1.92 26.57 -10.70
C PRO A 202 3.09 27.50 -11.04
N ALA A 203 3.26 28.55 -10.24
CA ALA A 203 4.30 29.54 -10.45
C ALA A 203 5.66 28.85 -10.55
N THR A 204 6.17 28.70 -11.77
CA THR A 204 7.55 28.28 -12.01
C THR A 204 8.43 29.29 -11.33
N GLY A 205 9.02 28.88 -10.20
CA GLY A 205 9.82 29.72 -9.34
C GLY A 205 10.88 30.45 -10.16
N LYS A 206 10.79 31.79 -10.19
CA LYS A 206 11.89 32.65 -10.62
C LYS A 206 13.08 32.33 -9.72
N LYS A 207 14.05 31.58 -10.26
CA LYS A 207 15.41 31.51 -9.69
C LYS A 207 15.89 32.94 -9.48
N LYS A 208 16.01 33.37 -8.23
CA LYS A 208 16.75 34.59 -7.87
C LYS A 208 18.21 34.37 -8.25
N LYS A 209 18.63 34.99 -9.35
CA LYS A 209 20.03 35.34 -9.61
C LYS A 209 20.24 36.78 -9.15
N LYS A 210 20.83 36.95 -7.98
CA LYS A 210 21.90 37.90 -7.64
C LYS A 210 22.10 37.90 -6.14
#